data_AF-A0A9X6ACB1-F1
#
_entry.id   AF-A0A9X6ACB1-F1
#
_cell.length_a   1.000
_cell.length_b   1.000
_cell.length_c   1.000
_cell.angle_alpha   90.00
_cell.angle_beta   90.00
_cell.angle_gamma   90.00
#
_symmetry.space_group_name_H-M   'P 1'
#
loop_
_entity.id
_entity.type
_entity.pdbx_description
1 polymer ?
#
loop_
_entity_poly.entity_id
_entity_poly.type
_entity_poly.pdbx_seq_one_letter_code
_entity_poly.pdbx_strand_id
1 'polypeptide(L)'
;DLAGSYLARALDDPWPSPQMPATFGAYRRSLDANLAEMASDADLDLGPAARLRRAIPSTYELSLDLLHRQGVDLARPLLRLLSAFGPAPIPYQELLDVELLAASELFPHATLPRLKQALRGLAGLKLITIEPTVDTSEDSDAGAPTLTIHPMVRAASRDHADFTTHALAMLRLVTALLQRFTKPLEAGNPAH
;
A
#
# COMPACT_ATOMS: atom_id res chain seq x y z
N ASP A 1 -9.16 0.42 12.62
CA ASP A 1 -8.58 -0.39 13.69
C ASP A 1 -9.19 -1.79 13.64
N LEU A 2 -8.55 -2.73 12.93
CA LEU A 2 -9.10 -4.06 12.62
C LEU A 2 -8.99 -5.02 13.81
N ALA A 3 -7.94 -4.85 14.63
CA ALA A 3 -7.74 -5.62 15.85
C ALA A 3 -8.78 -5.25 16.92
N GLY A 4 -9.09 -3.95 17.07
CA GLY A 4 -10.14 -3.48 17.97
C GLY A 4 -11.52 -4.05 17.63
N SER A 5 -11.90 -4.07 16.35
CA SER A 5 -13.19 -4.62 15.91
C SER A 5 -13.30 -6.14 16.05
N TYR A 6 -12.19 -6.87 15.91
CA TYR A 6 -12.16 -8.33 16.08
C TYR A 6 -12.27 -8.72 17.57
N LEU A 7 -11.60 -7.98 18.45
CA LEU A 7 -11.69 -8.17 19.91
C LEU A 7 -13.06 -7.80 20.46
N ALA A 8 -13.67 -6.72 19.99
CA ALA A 8 -15.02 -6.33 20.38
C ALA A 8 -16.03 -7.45 20.04
N ARG A 9 -15.91 -8.05 18.85
CA ARG A 9 -16.78 -9.15 18.42
C ARG A 9 -16.53 -10.47 19.17
N ALA A 10 -15.30 -10.73 19.58
CA ALA A 10 -14.95 -11.91 20.38
C ALA A 10 -15.41 -11.81 21.85
N LEU A 11 -15.55 -10.58 22.37
CA LEU A 11 -16.07 -10.31 23.71
C LEU A 11 -17.60 -10.34 23.79
N ASP A 12 -18.29 -10.13 22.66
CA ASP A 12 -19.76 -10.16 22.54
C ASP A 12 -20.32 -11.57 22.23
N ASP A 13 -19.49 -12.61 22.16
CA ASP A 13 -19.94 -13.98 21.87
C ASP A 13 -20.50 -14.66 23.14
N PRO A 14 -21.79 -15.07 23.18
CA PRO A 14 -22.39 -15.73 24.34
C PRO A 14 -21.83 -17.14 24.60
N TRP A 15 -21.03 -17.72 23.69
CA TRP A 15 -20.37 -19.00 23.89
C TRP A 15 -18.86 -18.93 23.53
N PRO A 16 -18.00 -18.50 24.48
CA PRO A 16 -16.58 -18.35 24.20
C PRO A 16 -15.92 -19.71 23.93
N SER A 17 -15.32 -19.85 22.75
CA SER A 17 -14.45 -20.99 22.45
C SER A 17 -13.15 -20.89 23.26
N PRO A 18 -12.65 -21.95 23.91
CA PRO A 18 -11.45 -21.91 24.76
C PRO A 18 -10.17 -21.44 24.05
N GLN A 19 -10.17 -21.46 22.72
CA GLN A 19 -9.05 -21.09 21.86
C GLN A 19 -9.09 -19.62 21.39
N MET A 20 -10.11 -18.86 21.78
CA MET A 20 -10.32 -17.48 21.29
C MET A 20 -9.70 -16.46 22.26
N PRO A 21 -8.71 -15.66 21.82
CA PRO A 21 -8.04 -14.72 22.71
C PRO A 21 -8.92 -13.51 23.05
N ALA A 22 -9.39 -13.43 24.29
CA ALA A 22 -10.27 -12.37 24.81
C ALA A 22 -9.56 -11.03 25.13
N THR A 23 -8.25 -10.93 24.90
CA THR A 23 -7.48 -9.70 25.13
C THR A 23 -6.48 -9.47 24.02
N PHE A 24 -6.13 -8.21 23.77
CA PHE A 24 -5.12 -7.84 22.78
C PHE A 24 -3.77 -8.54 23.01
N GLY A 25 -3.35 -8.67 24.27
CA GLY A 25 -2.13 -9.39 24.63
C GLY A 25 -2.21 -10.91 24.40
N ALA A 26 -3.39 -11.52 24.50
CA ALA A 26 -3.60 -12.92 24.16
C ALA A 26 -3.66 -13.12 22.63
N TYR A 27 -4.26 -12.18 21.90
CA TYR A 27 -4.33 -12.20 20.44
C TYR A 27 -2.93 -12.12 19.84
N ARG A 28 -2.10 -11.19 20.32
CA ARG A 28 -0.71 -11.05 19.88
C ARG A 28 0.10 -12.33 20.14
N ARG A 29 -0.05 -12.94 21.32
CA ARG A 29 0.64 -14.20 21.65
C ARG A 29 0.16 -15.39 20.80
N SER A 30 -1.13 -15.48 20.50
CA SER A 30 -1.67 -16.52 19.63
C SER A 30 -1.21 -16.33 18.17
N LEU A 31 -1.15 -15.08 17.70
CA LEU A 31 -0.58 -14.76 16.40
C LEU A 31 0.91 -15.13 16.33
N ASP A 32 1.69 -14.76 17.35
CA ASP A 32 3.12 -15.11 17.45
C ASP A 32 3.33 -16.64 17.50
N ALA A 33 2.47 -17.37 18.23
CA ALA A 33 2.52 -18.84 18.31
C ALA A 33 2.13 -19.52 16.99
N ASN A 34 1.06 -19.07 16.34
CA ASN A 34 0.64 -19.60 15.03
C ASN A 34 1.68 -19.31 13.95
N LEU A 35 2.33 -18.14 13.99
CA LEU A 35 3.45 -17.80 13.11
C LEU A 35 4.66 -18.71 13.38
N ALA A 36 4.93 -19.07 14.64
CA ALA A 36 5.99 -20.00 15.02
C ALA A 36 5.70 -21.45 14.58
N GLU A 37 4.44 -21.89 14.69
CA GLU A 37 3.98 -23.21 14.26
C GLU A 37 4.02 -23.36 12.74
N MET A 38 3.51 -22.37 11.99
CA MET A 38 3.61 -22.30 10.52
C MET A 38 5.06 -22.22 10.02
N ALA A 39 5.98 -21.67 10.83
CA ALA A 39 7.41 -21.64 10.53
C ALA A 39 8.12 -23.00 10.78
N SER A 40 7.48 -23.91 11.50
CA SER A 40 8.04 -25.21 11.87
C SER A 40 7.70 -26.34 10.88
N ASP A 41 6.61 -26.19 10.11
CA ASP A 41 6.06 -27.26 9.24
C ASP A 41 6.47 -27.12 7.74
N ALA A 42 7.19 -26.06 7.37
CA ALA A 42 7.55 -25.78 5.98
C ALA A 42 9.07 -25.65 5.75
N ASP A 43 9.61 -26.74 5.19
CA ASP A 43 10.83 -26.80 4.36
C ASP A 43 12.14 -26.37 5.05
N LEU A 44 12.97 -27.37 5.39
CA LEU A 44 14.13 -27.27 6.28
C LEU A 44 15.32 -26.46 5.73
N ASP A 45 15.24 -25.93 4.51
CA ASP A 45 16.39 -25.32 3.81
C ASP A 45 16.40 -23.78 3.74
N LEU A 46 15.36 -23.09 4.26
CA LEU A 46 15.32 -21.62 4.25
C LEU A 46 15.41 -21.03 5.65
N GLY A 47 16.30 -20.05 5.85
CA GLY A 47 16.42 -19.34 7.13
C GLY A 47 15.12 -18.62 7.53
N PRO A 48 14.85 -18.40 8.84
CA PRO A 48 13.60 -17.83 9.36
C PRO A 48 13.17 -16.51 8.71
N ALA A 49 14.13 -15.61 8.43
CA ALA A 49 13.87 -14.33 7.78
C ALA A 49 13.50 -14.46 6.29
N ALA A 50 13.97 -15.50 5.59
CA ALA A 50 13.63 -15.75 4.19
C ALA A 50 12.23 -16.35 4.04
N ARG A 51 11.80 -17.20 4.99
CA ARG A 51 10.45 -17.76 5.02
C ARG A 51 9.38 -16.70 5.31
N LEU A 52 9.61 -15.84 6.31
CA LEU A 52 8.70 -14.71 6.60
C LEU A 52 8.62 -13.75 5.39
N ARG A 53 9.75 -13.50 4.73
CA ARG A 53 9.82 -12.73 3.46
C ARG A 53 9.11 -13.38 2.28
N ARG A 54 8.79 -14.68 2.29
CA ARG A 54 8.04 -15.36 1.23
C ARG A 54 6.54 -15.50 1.54
N ALA A 55 6.17 -15.61 2.82
CA ALA A 55 4.77 -15.68 3.27
C ALA A 55 4.03 -14.33 3.26
N ILE A 56 4.74 -13.22 3.39
CA ILE A 56 4.16 -11.87 3.32
C ILE A 56 3.80 -11.44 1.88
N PRO A 57 4.64 -11.72 0.85
CA PRO A 57 4.29 -11.48 -0.54
C PRO A 57 2.97 -12.13 -0.96
N SER A 58 2.70 -13.36 -0.54
CA SER A 58 1.52 -14.09 -1.02
C SER A 58 0.20 -13.44 -0.63
N THR A 59 0.07 -12.84 0.56
CA THR A 59 -1.22 -12.33 1.05
C THR A 59 -1.65 -11.01 0.39
N TYR A 60 -0.72 -10.07 0.15
CA TYR A 60 -1.08 -8.84 -0.57
C TYR A 60 -1.25 -9.10 -2.07
N GLU A 61 -0.52 -10.06 -2.62
CA GLU A 61 -0.67 -10.49 -4.01
C GLU A 61 -2.06 -11.09 -4.27
N LEU A 62 -2.55 -11.94 -3.37
CA LEU A 62 -3.94 -12.43 -3.41
C LEU A 62 -4.96 -11.28 -3.32
N SER A 63 -4.66 -10.24 -2.55
CA SER A 63 -5.49 -9.04 -2.44
C SER A 63 -5.54 -8.25 -3.76
N LEU A 64 -4.40 -8.14 -4.45
CA LEU A 64 -4.33 -7.53 -5.78
C LEU A 64 -5.03 -8.38 -6.86
N ASP A 65 -4.97 -9.70 -6.75
CA ASP A 65 -5.68 -10.61 -7.66
C ASP A 65 -7.20 -10.50 -7.49
N LEU A 66 -7.68 -10.32 -6.26
CA LEU A 66 -9.09 -10.04 -5.98
C LEU A 66 -9.54 -8.74 -6.67
N LEU A 67 -8.76 -7.66 -6.53
CA LEU A 67 -9.04 -6.38 -7.19
C LEU A 67 -9.05 -6.53 -8.72
N HIS A 68 -8.09 -7.26 -9.27
CA HIS A 68 -8.03 -7.52 -10.71
C HIS A 68 -9.28 -8.27 -11.21
N ARG A 69 -9.73 -9.32 -10.51
CA ARG A 69 -10.96 -10.06 -10.84
C ARG A 69 -12.22 -9.20 -10.72
N GLN A 70 -12.20 -8.14 -9.93
CA GLN A 70 -13.28 -7.15 -9.82
C GLN A 70 -13.19 -6.03 -10.88
N GLY A 71 -12.28 -6.15 -11.85
CA GLY A 71 -12.07 -5.15 -12.89
C GLY A 71 -11.25 -3.93 -12.44
N VAL A 72 -10.63 -3.99 -11.26
CA VAL A 72 -9.72 -2.96 -10.72
C VAL A 72 -8.27 -3.29 -11.09
N ASP A 73 -8.02 -3.44 -12.38
CA ASP A 73 -6.73 -3.88 -12.93
C ASP A 73 -5.58 -2.90 -12.69
N LEU A 74 -5.85 -1.59 -12.57
CA LEU A 74 -4.84 -0.57 -12.28
C LEU A 74 -4.30 -0.63 -10.84
N ALA A 75 -4.91 -1.39 -9.93
CA ALA A 75 -4.47 -1.46 -8.52
C ALA A 75 -3.04 -1.99 -8.37
N ARG A 76 -2.71 -3.04 -9.11
CA ARG A 76 -1.39 -3.69 -9.10
C ARG A 76 -0.27 -2.76 -9.62
N PRO A 77 -0.34 -2.20 -10.85
CA PRO A 77 0.68 -1.27 -11.32
C PRO A 77 0.73 0.01 -10.48
N LEU A 78 -0.41 0.47 -9.94
CA LEU A 78 -0.43 1.62 -9.03
C LEU A 78 0.33 1.35 -7.73
N LEU A 79 0.11 0.21 -7.07
CA LEU A 79 0.86 -0.14 -5.86
C LEU A 79 2.36 -0.26 -6.14
N ARG A 80 2.75 -0.80 -7.30
CA ARG A 80 4.16 -0.87 -7.73
C ARG A 80 4.75 0.53 -7.91
N LEU A 81 4.06 1.42 -8.61
CA LEU A 81 4.47 2.82 -8.80
C LEU A 81 4.63 3.54 -7.46
N LEU A 82 3.62 3.45 -6.59
CA LEU A 82 3.65 4.09 -5.28
C LEU A 82 4.82 3.56 -4.42
N SER A 83 5.10 2.26 -4.52
CA SER A 83 6.25 1.64 -3.85
C SER A 83 7.60 2.14 -4.38
N ALA A 84 7.69 2.63 -5.61
CA ALA A 84 8.92 3.17 -6.18
C ALA A 84 9.37 4.50 -5.54
N PHE A 85 8.44 5.31 -5.01
CA PHE A 85 8.77 6.52 -4.25
C PHE A 85 9.44 6.21 -2.91
N GLY A 86 10.08 7.21 -2.30
CA GLY A 86 10.65 7.10 -0.95
C GLY A 86 9.62 6.78 0.14
N PRO A 87 10.06 6.40 1.35
CA PRO A 87 9.19 6.12 2.49
C PRO A 87 8.68 7.42 3.15
N ALA A 88 8.02 8.27 2.38
CA ALA A 88 7.42 9.53 2.81
C ALA A 88 5.93 9.60 2.40
N PRO A 89 5.10 10.41 3.07
CA PRO A 89 3.76 10.71 2.60
C PRO A 89 3.78 11.27 1.17
N ILE A 90 2.89 10.76 0.33
CA ILE A 90 2.83 11.07 -1.10
C ILE A 90 1.65 12.01 -1.35
N PRO A 91 1.86 13.25 -1.86
CA PRO A 91 0.78 14.16 -2.24
C PRO A 91 0.12 13.68 -3.55
N TYR A 92 -0.67 12.61 -3.46
CA TYR A 92 -1.07 11.80 -4.61
C TYR A 92 -1.97 12.53 -5.61
N GLN A 93 -2.73 13.54 -5.18
CA GLN A 93 -3.62 14.29 -6.09
C GLN A 93 -2.87 15.19 -7.06
N GLU A 94 -1.75 15.77 -6.61
CA GLU A 94 -0.90 16.65 -7.42
C GLU A 94 0.21 15.89 -8.12
N LEU A 95 0.73 14.82 -7.49
CA LEU A 95 1.80 14.01 -8.05
C LEU A 95 1.32 13.07 -9.16
N LEU A 96 0.13 12.46 -9.03
CA LEU A 96 -0.38 11.49 -10.01
C LEU A 96 -1.07 12.20 -11.18
N ASP A 97 -0.28 12.57 -12.18
CA ASP A 97 -0.76 13.13 -13.44
C ASP A 97 -1.35 12.01 -14.33
N VAL A 98 -2.66 12.07 -14.58
CA VAL A 98 -3.40 11.05 -15.36
C VAL A 98 -2.93 10.99 -16.82
N GLU A 99 -2.51 12.11 -17.41
CA GLU A 99 -2.03 12.15 -18.80
C GLU A 99 -0.69 11.43 -18.91
N LEU A 100 0.23 11.67 -17.95
CA LEU A 100 1.51 10.96 -17.88
C LEU A 100 1.34 9.46 -17.60
N LEU A 101 0.37 9.10 -16.74
CA LEU A 101 0.03 7.69 -16.52
C LEU A 101 -0.50 7.05 -17.80
N ALA A 102 -1.45 7.69 -18.49
CA ALA A 102 -2.06 7.15 -19.72
C ALA A 102 -1.08 7.03 -20.89
N ALA A 103 -0.02 7.85 -20.91
CA ALA A 103 1.06 7.77 -21.89
C ALA A 103 2.07 6.64 -21.59
N SER A 104 2.04 6.04 -20.39
CA SER A 104 2.95 4.97 -20.00
C SER A 104 2.41 3.59 -20.36
N GLU A 105 3.28 2.73 -20.87
CA GLU A 105 2.97 1.32 -21.13
C GLU A 105 2.57 0.54 -19.85
N LEU A 106 2.94 1.05 -18.66
CA LEU A 106 2.62 0.42 -17.38
C LEU A 106 1.16 0.63 -16.94
N PHE A 107 0.47 1.60 -17.53
CA PHE A 107 -0.91 1.96 -17.17
C PHE A 107 -1.80 2.03 -18.42
N PRO A 108 -2.03 0.90 -19.09
CA PRO A 108 -2.85 0.86 -20.30
C PRO A 108 -4.27 1.36 -19.99
N HIS A 109 -4.77 2.26 -20.85
CA HIS A 109 -6.11 2.86 -20.73
C HIS A 109 -6.36 3.57 -19.39
N ALA A 110 -5.32 4.17 -18.78
CA ALA A 110 -5.49 4.93 -17.56
C ALA A 110 -6.46 6.10 -17.77
N THR A 111 -7.43 6.21 -16.88
CA THR A 111 -8.34 7.35 -16.81
C THR A 111 -8.54 7.73 -15.35
N LEU A 112 -8.94 8.98 -15.10
CA LEU A 112 -9.18 9.45 -13.73
C LEU A 112 -10.19 8.58 -12.96
N PRO A 113 -11.33 8.14 -13.54
CA PRO A 113 -12.24 7.22 -12.84
C PRO A 113 -11.60 5.89 -12.46
N ARG A 114 -10.80 5.28 -13.35
CA ARG A 114 -10.11 4.01 -13.08
C ARG A 114 -9.02 4.17 -12.01
N LEU A 115 -8.29 5.29 -12.04
CA LEU A 115 -7.30 5.61 -11.02
C LEU A 115 -7.96 5.80 -9.63
N LYS A 116 -9.09 6.51 -9.57
CA LYS A 116 -9.88 6.66 -8.33
C LYS A 116 -10.37 5.30 -7.82
N GLN A 117 -10.83 4.42 -8.72
CA GLN A 117 -11.25 3.07 -8.36
C GLN A 117 -10.09 2.23 -7.81
N ALA A 118 -8.90 2.33 -8.41
CA ALA A 118 -7.69 1.67 -7.93
C ALA A 118 -7.26 2.15 -6.54
N LEU A 119 -7.19 3.47 -6.32
CA LEU A 119 -6.90 4.05 -5.01
C LEU A 119 -7.90 3.60 -3.94
N ARG A 120 -9.20 3.60 -4.26
CA ARG A 120 -10.24 3.11 -3.34
C ARG A 120 -10.09 1.62 -3.04
N GLY A 121 -9.80 0.80 -4.04
CA GLY A 121 -9.58 -0.64 -3.87
C GLY A 121 -8.37 -0.94 -2.98
N LEU A 122 -7.24 -0.30 -3.26
CA LEU A 122 -6.03 -0.46 -2.45
C LEU A 122 -6.23 0.01 -1.00
N ALA A 123 -6.93 1.13 -0.79
CA ALA A 123 -7.25 1.65 0.54
C ALA A 123 -8.26 0.75 1.28
N GLY A 124 -9.24 0.20 0.56
CA GLY A 124 -10.22 -0.76 1.10
C GLY A 124 -9.58 -2.04 1.61
N LEU A 125 -8.52 -2.52 0.93
CA LEU A 125 -7.71 -3.66 1.34
C LEU A 125 -6.55 -3.31 2.28
N LYS A 126 -6.47 -2.05 2.76
CA LYS A 126 -5.43 -1.56 3.68
C LYS A 126 -4.00 -1.72 3.17
N LEU A 127 -3.81 -1.76 1.85
CA LEU A 127 -2.49 -1.76 1.21
C LEU A 127 -1.88 -0.36 1.18
N ILE A 128 -2.74 0.66 1.23
CA ILE A 128 -2.39 2.08 1.37
C ILE A 128 -3.30 2.72 2.42
N THR A 129 -2.84 3.84 2.97
CA THR A 129 -3.65 4.72 3.81
C THR A 129 -3.72 6.08 3.14
N ILE A 130 -4.93 6.64 3.01
CA ILE A 130 -5.15 8.00 2.50
C ILE A 130 -5.47 8.87 3.71
N GLU A 131 -4.68 9.90 3.91
CA GLU A 131 -4.84 10.89 4.97
C GLU A 131 -5.54 12.12 4.38
N PRO A 132 -6.74 12.47 4.84
CA PRO A 132 -7.42 13.68 4.38
C PRO A 132 -6.66 14.92 4.87
N THR A 133 -6.84 16.02 4.16
CA THR A 133 -6.36 17.34 4.58
C THR A 133 -6.99 17.66 5.94
N VAL A 134 -6.16 17.98 6.94
CA VAL A 134 -6.68 18.45 8.22
C VAL A 134 -6.87 19.96 8.08
N ASP A 135 -8.12 20.40 8.07
CA ASP A 135 -8.49 21.82 8.11
C ASP A 135 -8.15 22.38 9.51
N THR A 136 -6.86 22.59 9.78
CA THR A 136 -6.43 23.31 10.97
C THR A 136 -6.51 24.81 10.69
N SER A 137 -7.67 25.41 10.98
CA SER A 137 -7.94 26.86 11.05
C SER A 137 -7.84 27.68 9.74
N GLU A 138 -8.70 28.71 9.64
CA GLU A 138 -8.96 29.56 8.46
C GLU A 138 -7.74 30.32 7.89
N ASP A 139 -6.58 30.26 8.56
CA ASP A 139 -5.33 30.94 8.18
C ASP A 139 -4.16 29.98 7.87
N SER A 140 -4.37 28.66 7.87
CA SER A 140 -3.31 27.70 7.50
C SER A 140 -3.49 27.20 6.07
N ASP A 141 -2.42 27.26 5.29
CA ASP A 141 -2.29 26.58 3.99
C ASP A 141 -2.73 25.12 4.15
N ALA A 142 -3.94 24.80 3.67
CA ALA A 142 -4.51 23.48 3.80
C ALA A 142 -3.67 22.52 2.96
N GLY A 143 -2.73 21.84 3.61
CA GLY A 143 -1.76 20.97 2.92
C GLY A 143 -2.45 19.89 2.11
N ALA A 144 -1.88 19.53 0.96
CA ALA A 144 -2.43 18.56 0.03
C ALA A 144 -2.72 17.19 0.69
N PRO A 145 -3.78 16.47 0.30
CA PRO A 145 -4.09 15.16 0.88
C PRO A 145 -2.99 14.17 0.50
N THR A 146 -2.54 13.39 1.49
CA THR A 146 -1.40 12.49 1.32
C THR A 146 -1.80 11.03 1.38
N LEU A 147 -0.90 10.18 0.89
CA LEU A 147 -1.01 8.75 0.94
C LEU A 147 0.25 8.13 1.51
N THR A 148 0.10 7.11 2.35
CA THR A 148 1.20 6.29 2.88
C THR A 148 1.02 4.83 2.51
N ILE A 149 2.14 4.10 2.46
CA ILE A 149 2.18 2.64 2.23
C ILE A 149 2.83 2.01 3.44
N HIS A 150 2.26 0.90 3.92
CA HIS A 150 2.87 0.16 5.01
C HIS A 150 4.29 -0.31 4.62
N PRO A 151 5.33 -0.11 5.46
CA PRO A 151 6.72 -0.40 5.10
C PRO A 151 6.95 -1.82 4.59
N MET A 152 6.24 -2.78 5.18
CA MET A 152 6.31 -4.19 4.77
C MET A 152 5.72 -4.45 3.37
N VAL A 153 4.60 -3.80 3.03
CA VAL A 153 4.00 -3.90 1.69
C VAL A 153 4.91 -3.24 0.66
N ARG A 154 5.51 -2.09 1.01
CA ARG A 154 6.48 -1.40 0.16
C ARG A 154 7.69 -2.28 -0.14
N ALA A 155 8.31 -2.87 0.89
CA ALA A 155 9.47 -3.74 0.74
C ALA A 155 9.13 -4.97 -0.13
N ALA A 156 8.05 -5.68 0.22
CA ALA A 156 7.62 -6.87 -0.54
C ALA A 156 7.22 -6.54 -1.98
N SER A 157 6.74 -5.31 -2.24
CA SER A 157 6.42 -4.85 -3.60
C SER A 157 7.67 -4.58 -4.45
N ARG A 158 8.75 -4.09 -3.85
CA ARG A 158 10.04 -3.86 -4.52
C ARG A 158 10.82 -5.15 -4.77
N ASP A 159 10.68 -6.12 -3.87
CA ASP A 159 11.33 -7.43 -4.01
C ASP A 159 10.66 -8.34 -5.06
N HIS A 160 9.47 -7.96 -5.56
CA HIS A 160 8.72 -8.74 -6.52
C HIS A 160 9.35 -8.69 -7.93
N ALA A 161 9.36 -9.82 -8.65
CA ALA A 161 9.96 -9.92 -9.99
C ALA A 161 9.39 -8.88 -10.98
N ASP A 162 8.07 -8.69 -11.03
CA ASP A 162 7.45 -7.65 -11.87
C ASP A 162 8.01 -6.24 -11.66
N PHE A 163 8.43 -5.91 -10.44
CA PHE A 163 9.01 -4.60 -10.13
C PHE A 163 10.38 -4.44 -10.81
N THR A 164 11.20 -5.50 -10.80
CA THR A 164 12.52 -5.49 -11.44
C THR A 164 12.42 -5.61 -12.96
N THR A 165 11.49 -6.42 -13.48
CA THR A 165 11.23 -6.55 -14.92
C THR A 165 10.91 -5.22 -15.59
N HIS A 166 10.14 -4.36 -14.91
CA HIS A 166 9.71 -3.06 -15.45
C HIS A 166 10.50 -1.87 -14.91
N ALA A 167 11.67 -2.11 -14.29
CA ALA A 167 12.39 -1.08 -13.54
C ALA A 167 12.69 0.19 -14.36
N LEU A 168 13.07 0.04 -15.64
CA LEU A 168 13.40 1.18 -16.50
C LEU A 168 12.16 2.02 -16.86
N ALA A 169 11.05 1.37 -17.22
CA ALA A 169 9.78 2.04 -17.50
C ALA A 169 9.23 2.73 -16.24
N MET A 170 9.36 2.06 -15.08
CA MET A 170 8.96 2.60 -13.78
C MET A 170 9.78 3.83 -13.42
N LEU A 171 11.11 3.78 -13.56
CA LEU A 171 11.99 4.90 -13.26
C LEU A 171 11.67 6.11 -14.16
N ARG A 172 11.50 5.90 -15.47
CA ARG A 172 11.11 6.97 -16.41
C ARG A 172 9.81 7.65 -15.98
N LEU A 173 8.79 6.87 -15.63
CA LEU A 173 7.51 7.40 -15.18
C LEU A 173 7.63 8.17 -13.86
N VAL A 174 8.32 7.61 -12.86
CA VAL A 174 8.57 8.28 -11.58
C VAL A 174 9.28 9.61 -11.79
N THR A 175 10.33 9.64 -12.62
CA THR A 175 11.06 10.87 -12.94
C THR A 175 10.16 11.89 -13.64
N ALA A 176 9.34 11.48 -14.62
CA ALA A 176 8.43 12.38 -15.30
C ALA A 176 7.36 12.98 -14.36
N LEU A 177 6.80 12.18 -13.47
CA LEU A 177 5.83 12.63 -12.46
C LEU A 177 6.47 13.62 -11.49
N LEU A 178 7.68 13.31 -10.98
CA LEU A 178 8.40 14.22 -10.09
C LEU A 178 8.76 15.54 -10.79
N GLN A 179 9.25 15.50 -12.03
CA GLN A 179 9.54 16.70 -12.81
C GLN A 179 8.30 17.55 -13.05
N ARG A 180 7.16 16.94 -13.38
CA ARG A 180 5.89 17.64 -13.54
C ARG A 180 5.46 18.32 -12.24
N PHE A 181 5.56 17.60 -11.12
CA PHE A 181 5.18 18.07 -9.80
C PHE A 181 6.08 19.19 -9.29
N THR A 182 7.40 19.13 -9.54
CA THR A 182 8.35 20.15 -9.06
C THR A 182 8.50 21.35 -9.99
N LYS A 183 8.10 21.27 -11.25
CA LYS A 183 8.23 22.36 -12.23
C LYS A 183 7.65 23.72 -11.76
N PRO A 184 6.48 23.78 -11.10
CA PRO A 184 5.97 25.05 -10.56
C PRO A 184 6.84 25.64 -9.45
N LEU A 185 7.53 24.79 -8.68
CA LEU A 185 8.44 25.21 -7.60
C LEU A 185 9.71 25.86 -8.15
N GLU A 186 10.20 25.40 -9.31
CA GLU A 186 11.37 25.99 -9.98
C GLU A 186 11.07 27.36 -10.59
N ALA A 187 9.86 27.57 -11.09
CA ALA A 187 9.41 28.86 -11.62
C ALA A 187 9.20 29.93 -10.54
N GLY A 188 9.09 29.52 -9.26
CA GLY A 188 8.89 30.39 -8.11
C GLY A 188 10.16 31.00 -7.51
N ASN A 189 11.35 30.81 -8.09
CA ASN A 189 12.57 31.43 -7.58
C ASN A 189 13.08 32.60 -8.44
N PRO A 190 12.59 33.83 -8.21
CA PRO A 190 13.39 35.02 -8.27
C PRO A 190 13.66 35.49 -6.83
N ALA A 191 14.78 35.06 -6.25
CA ALA A 191 15.44 35.67 -5.09
C ALA A 191 14.53 36.23 -3.96
N HIS A 192 14.43 35.51 -2.84
CA HIS A 192 14.36 36.13 -1.51
C HIS A 192 14.97 35.22 -0.44
#